data_AF-A0A2N5HBS7-F1
#
_entry.id   AF-A0A2N5HBS7-F1
#
_cell.length_a   1.000
_cell.length_b   1.000
_cell.length_c   1.000
_cell.angle_alpha   90.00
_cell.angle_beta   90.00
_cell.angle_gamma   90.00
#
_symmetry.space_group_name_H-M   'P 1'
#
loop_
_entity.id
_entity.type
_entity.pdbx_description
1 polymer ?
#
loop_
_entity_poly.entity_id
_entity_poly.type
_entity_poly.pdbx_seq_one_letter_code
_entity_poly.pdbx_strand_id
1 'polypeptide(L)'
;MTRIPENDRDIMEKAIYLPMVLIVLNRDLAVVENSPFKLKKPYLNLIEETMKEIQRELAEVKQYMQKNKMKVVEIKRDDAFTMYMFIYKGYEENHNYFNPRIRNKVQELLETYFSKRHLSR
;
A
#
# COMPACT_ATOMS: atom_id res chain seq x y z
N MET A 1 -10.47 24.54 3.97
CA MET A 1 -9.66 23.77 4.94
C MET A 1 -10.20 22.35 4.93
N THR A 2 -9.36 21.36 4.61
CA THR A 2 -9.73 19.94 4.70
C THR A 2 -9.97 19.57 6.17
N ARG A 3 -10.99 18.76 6.48
CA ARG A 3 -11.30 18.41 7.88
C ARG A 3 -10.36 17.35 8.44
N ILE A 4 -9.67 16.65 7.55
CA ILE A 4 -8.68 15.62 7.88
C ILE A 4 -7.29 16.29 7.93
N PRO A 5 -6.59 16.24 9.08
CA PRO A 5 -5.20 16.67 9.17
C PRO A 5 -4.30 15.89 8.20
N GLU A 6 -3.23 16.53 7.71
CA GLU A 6 -2.32 15.93 6.72
C GLU A 6 -1.76 14.57 7.20
N ASN A 7 -1.24 14.51 8.43
CA ASN A 7 -0.73 13.26 9.01
C ASN A 7 -1.79 12.13 9.05
N ASP A 8 -3.03 12.45 9.38
CA ASP A 8 -4.12 11.46 9.43
C ASP A 8 -4.50 11.02 8.02
N ARG A 9 -4.50 11.95 7.06
CA ARG A 9 -4.74 11.68 5.65
C ARG A 9 -3.68 10.74 5.09
N ASP A 10 -2.40 10.95 5.41
CA ASP A 10 -1.31 10.09 5.00
C ASP A 10 -1.49 8.66 5.52
N ILE A 11 -1.93 8.48 6.77
CA ILE A 11 -2.25 7.16 7.32
C ILE A 11 -3.41 6.50 6.56
N MET A 12 -4.46 7.26 6.24
CA MET A 12 -5.58 6.76 5.46
C MET A 12 -5.16 6.37 4.04
N GLU A 13 -4.28 7.13 3.40
CA GLU A 13 -3.69 6.79 2.10
C GLU A 13 -2.81 5.54 2.15
N LYS A 14 -2.02 5.35 3.22
CA LYS A 14 -1.27 4.10 3.43
C LYS A 14 -2.20 2.88 3.48
N ALA A 15 -3.39 3.02 4.06
CA ALA A 15 -4.39 1.94 4.09
C ALA A 15 -4.94 1.57 2.71
N ILE A 16 -4.76 2.42 1.70
CA ILE A 16 -5.07 2.14 0.29
C ILE A 16 -3.87 1.49 -0.39
N TYR A 17 -2.68 2.09 -0.27
CA TYR A 17 -1.52 1.70 -1.06
C TYR A 17 -0.83 0.42 -0.56
N LEU A 18 -0.66 0.25 0.76
CA LEU A 18 0.06 -0.91 1.30
C LEU A 18 -0.58 -2.25 0.92
N PRO A 19 -1.92 -2.43 0.97
CA PRO A 19 -2.55 -3.63 0.45
C PRO A 19 -2.29 -3.87 -1.04
N MET A 20 -2.25 -2.81 -1.86
CA MET A 20 -1.96 -2.94 -3.29
C MET A 20 -0.54 -3.41 -3.54
N VAL A 21 0.44 -2.89 -2.78
CA VAL A 21 1.82 -3.39 -2.83
C VAL A 21 1.89 -4.88 -2.49
N LEU A 22 1.16 -5.32 -1.45
CA LEU A 22 1.10 -6.74 -1.09
C LEU A 22 0.48 -7.60 -2.20
N ILE A 23 -0.55 -7.12 -2.89
CA ILE A 23 -1.16 -7.83 -4.03
C ILE A 23 -0.13 -8.02 -5.15
N VAL A 24 0.63 -6.97 -5.48
CA VAL A 24 1.69 -7.03 -6.49
C VAL A 24 2.78 -8.01 -6.07
N LEU A 25 3.31 -7.90 -4.85
CA LEU A 25 4.37 -8.78 -4.35
C LEU A 25 3.94 -10.26 -4.28
N ASN A 26 2.68 -10.55 -3.93
CA ASN A 26 2.17 -11.92 -3.98
C ASN A 26 2.19 -12.49 -5.40
N ARG A 27 1.81 -11.69 -6.40
CA ARG A 27 1.86 -12.09 -7.80
C ARG A 27 3.31 -12.30 -8.25
N ASP A 28 4.19 -11.37 -7.90
CA ASP A 28 5.60 -11.40 -8.28
C ASP A 28 6.32 -12.61 -7.64
N LEU A 29 5.97 -12.97 -6.40
CA LEU A 29 6.49 -14.16 -5.73
C LEU A 29 6.22 -15.42 -6.56
N ALA A 30 4.98 -15.60 -7.01
CA ALA A 30 4.58 -16.73 -7.85
C ALA A 30 5.28 -16.70 -9.22
N VAL A 31 5.47 -15.51 -9.81
CA VAL A 31 6.22 -15.37 -11.08
C VAL A 31 7.68 -15.77 -10.91
N VAL A 32 8.35 -15.27 -9.87
CA VAL A 32 9.76 -15.57 -9.59
C VAL A 32 9.95 -17.06 -9.30
N GLU A 33 9.04 -17.67 -8.55
CA GLU A 33 9.06 -19.10 -8.26
C GLU A 33 9.04 -19.96 -9.54
N ASN A 34 8.24 -19.56 -10.53
CA ASN A 34 8.09 -20.28 -11.80
C ASN A 34 9.04 -19.82 -12.92
N SER A 35 9.81 -18.75 -12.69
CA SER A 35 10.74 -18.19 -13.69
C SER A 35 11.95 -19.10 -14.00
N PRO A 36 12.67 -18.89 -15.11
CA PRO A 36 13.89 -19.63 -15.43
C PRO A 36 15.15 -19.07 -14.71
N PHE A 37 15.03 -18.29 -13.64
CA PHE A 37 16.20 -17.79 -12.92
C PHE A 37 17.06 -18.92 -12.37
N LYS A 38 18.38 -18.85 -12.62
CA LYS A 38 19.37 -19.83 -12.14
C LYS A 38 19.44 -19.90 -10.61
N LEU A 39 19.30 -18.76 -9.94
CA LEU A 39 19.34 -18.64 -8.48
C LEU A 39 18.11 -17.86 -7.99
N LYS A 40 17.00 -18.55 -7.71
CA LYS A 40 15.73 -17.93 -7.31
C LYS A 40 15.72 -17.43 -5.87
N LYS A 41 16.43 -18.12 -4.98
CA LYS A 41 16.31 -17.92 -3.53
C LYS A 41 16.56 -16.47 -3.05
N PRO A 42 17.54 -15.72 -3.59
CA PRO A 42 17.74 -14.33 -3.20
C PRO A 42 16.53 -13.43 -3.51
N TYR A 43 15.88 -13.63 -4.65
CA TYR A 43 14.70 -12.85 -5.07
C TYR A 43 13.47 -13.20 -4.23
N LEU A 44 13.24 -14.50 -4.01
CA LEU A 44 12.14 -14.96 -3.14
C LEU A 44 12.28 -14.38 -1.72
N ASN A 45 13.48 -14.47 -1.15
CA ASN A 45 13.75 -13.90 0.18
C ASN A 45 13.57 -12.37 0.20
N LEU A 46 13.95 -11.65 -0.87
CA LEU A 46 13.74 -10.20 -0.96
C LEU A 46 12.24 -9.87 -0.89
N ILE A 47 11.43 -10.57 -1.68
CA ILE A 47 9.98 -10.38 -1.74
C ILE A 47 9.33 -10.74 -0.41
N GLU A 48 9.58 -11.95 0.12
CA GLU A 48 8.99 -12.44 1.37
C GLU A 48 9.28 -11.52 2.56
N GLU A 49 10.53 -11.08 2.72
CA GLU A 49 10.90 -10.18 3.82
C GLU A 49 10.27 -8.80 3.66
N THR A 50 10.20 -8.28 2.42
CA THR A 50 9.52 -7.01 2.14
C THR A 50 8.03 -7.10 2.47
N MET A 51 7.39 -8.21 2.12
CA MET A 51 5.99 -8.45 2.46
C MET A 51 5.77 -8.47 3.98
N LYS A 52 6.66 -9.10 4.76
CA LYS A 52 6.57 -9.09 6.24
C LYS A 52 6.66 -7.67 6.81
N GLU A 53 7.57 -6.85 6.29
CA GLU A 53 7.70 -5.45 6.72
C GLU A 53 6.42 -4.65 6.43
N ILE A 54 5.89 -4.76 5.21
CA ILE A 54 4.66 -4.07 4.80
C ILE A 54 3.45 -4.56 5.59
N GLN A 55 3.35 -5.85 5.87
CA GLN A 55 2.28 -6.41 6.69
C GLN A 55 2.29 -5.85 8.11
N ARG A 56 3.48 -5.72 8.72
CA ARG A 56 3.62 -5.08 10.03
C ARG A 56 3.18 -3.62 9.98
N GLU A 57 3.66 -2.85 9.01
CA GLU A 57 3.26 -1.43 8.86
C GLU A 57 1.75 -1.29 8.61
N LEU A 58 1.16 -2.16 7.78
CA LEU A 58 -0.28 -2.17 7.54
C LEU A 58 -1.08 -2.51 8.81
N ALA A 59 -0.57 -3.39 9.66
CA ALA A 59 -1.21 -3.69 10.95
C ALA A 59 -1.21 -2.45 11.86
N GLU A 60 -0.09 -1.73 11.94
CA GLU A 60 0.04 -0.47 12.69
C GLU A 60 -0.91 0.61 12.16
N VAL A 61 -0.98 0.78 10.83
CA VAL A 61 -1.92 1.69 10.15
C VAL A 61 -3.36 1.36 10.52
N LYS A 62 -3.76 0.07 10.44
CA LYS A 62 -5.12 -0.35 10.78
C LYS A 62 -5.45 -0.12 12.25
N GLN A 63 -4.51 -0.40 13.16
CA GLN A 63 -4.68 -0.14 14.60
C GLN A 63 -4.86 1.36 14.88
N TYR A 64 -4.02 2.20 14.27
CA TYR A 64 -4.14 3.65 14.40
C TYR A 64 -5.49 4.15 13.86
N MET A 65 -5.92 3.67 12.70
CA MET A 65 -7.21 4.03 12.11
C MET A 65 -8.39 3.65 13.01
N GLN A 66 -8.37 2.44 13.56
CA GLN A 66 -9.40 1.98 14.48
C GLN A 66 -9.46 2.85 15.75
N LYS A 67 -8.31 3.11 16.38
CA LYS A 67 -8.22 3.95 17.59
C LYS A 67 -8.75 5.37 17.37
N ASN A 68 -8.52 5.92 16.17
CA ASN A 68 -8.89 7.30 15.84
C ASN A 68 -10.21 7.43 15.07
N LYS A 69 -11.02 6.36 14.99
CA LYS A 69 -12.33 6.33 14.29
C LYS A 69 -12.21 6.78 12.84
N MET A 70 -11.22 6.24 12.14
CA MET A 70 -10.98 6.47 10.72
C MET A 70 -11.28 5.21 9.92
N LYS A 71 -11.80 5.38 8.71
CA LYS A 71 -12.05 4.28 7.77
C LYS A 71 -11.89 4.77 6.33
N VAL A 72 -11.35 3.92 5.47
CA VAL A 72 -11.35 4.13 4.03
C VAL A 72 -12.16 3.03 3.38
N VAL A 73 -13.04 3.42 2.45
CA VAL A 73 -13.91 2.48 1.73
C VAL A 73 -13.82 2.77 0.23
N GLU A 74 -13.56 1.76 -0.58
CA GLU A 74 -13.69 1.88 -2.04
C GLU A 74 -15.19 1.94 -2.38
N ILE A 75 -15.61 3.00 -3.07
CA ILE A 75 -17.03 3.21 -3.43
C ILE A 75 -17.28 2.81 -4.87
N LYS A 76 -16.37 3.21 -5.77
CA LYS A 76 -16.51 2.97 -7.20
C LYS A 76 -15.13 2.85 -7.82
N ARG A 77 -15.02 1.99 -8.83
CA ARG A 77 -13.86 1.93 -9.72
C ARG A 77 -14.34 1.92 -11.16
N ASP A 78 -13.67 2.68 -12.00
CA ASP A 78 -13.74 2.60 -13.45
C ASP A 78 -12.33 2.50 -14.05
N ASP A 79 -12.23 2.54 -15.38
CA ASP A 79 -10.97 2.34 -16.10
C ASP A 79 -9.93 3.41 -15.76
N ALA A 80 -10.36 4.65 -15.51
CA ALA A 80 -9.47 5.78 -15.29
C ALA A 80 -9.30 6.13 -13.81
N PHE A 81 -10.33 5.95 -12.99
CA PHE A 81 -10.37 6.40 -11.60
C PHE A 81 -10.90 5.35 -10.62
N THR A 82 -10.41 5.43 -9.38
CA THR A 82 -10.99 4.75 -8.22
C THR A 82 -11.40 5.80 -7.19
N MET A 83 -12.67 5.77 -6.78
CA MET A 83 -13.23 6.64 -5.77
C MET A 83 -13.18 5.96 -4.40
N TYR A 84 -12.54 6.62 -3.44
CA TYR A 84 -12.50 6.22 -2.04
C TYR A 84 -13.27 7.22 -1.18
N MET A 85 -14.05 6.71 -0.23
CA MET A 85 -14.67 7.50 0.82
C MET A 85 -13.85 7.40 2.09
N PHE A 86 -13.41 8.55 2.58
CA PHE A 86 -12.67 8.72 3.81
C PHE A 86 -13.67 9.09 4.89
N ILE A 87 -13.83 8.21 5.87
CA ILE A 87 -14.63 8.47 7.07
C ILE A 87 -13.66 8.88 8.17
N TYR A 88 -13.79 10.09 8.70
CA TYR A 88 -12.96 10.65 9.75
C TYR A 88 -13.83 11.20 10.88
N LYS A 89 -13.86 10.52 12.04
CA LYS A 89 -14.62 10.96 13.22
C LYS A 89 -16.09 11.32 12.93
N GLY A 90 -16.72 10.60 11.99
CA GLY A 90 -18.11 10.81 11.58
C GLY A 90 -18.32 11.76 10.39
N TYR A 91 -17.24 12.38 9.88
CA TYR A 91 -17.27 13.12 8.62
C TYR A 91 -16.90 12.23 7.45
N GLU A 92 -17.52 12.46 6.30
CA GLU A 92 -17.25 11.73 5.06
C GLU A 92 -16.68 12.69 4.01
N GLU A 93 -15.57 12.30 3.39
CA GLU A 93 -14.96 13.01 2.27
C GLU A 93 -14.70 12.00 1.13
N ASN A 94 -15.13 12.35 -0.09
CA ASN A 94 -14.90 11.52 -1.28
C ASN A 94 -13.63 11.96 -2.01
N HIS A 95 -12.79 10.99 -2.37
CA HIS A 95 -11.52 11.20 -3.04
C HIS A 95 -11.43 10.35 -4.30
N ASN A 96 -11.25 11.01 -5.45
CA ASN A 96 -11.01 10.33 -6.72
C ASN A 96 -9.51 10.22 -6.97
N TYR A 97 -9.05 9.00 -7.19
CA TYR A 97 -7.65 8.70 -7.50
C TYR A 97 -7.53 8.23 -8.94
N PHE A 98 -6.63 8.87 -9.69
CA PHE A 98 -6.31 8.45 -11.04
C PHE A 98 -5.52 7.13 -11.01
N ASN A 99 -6.03 6.08 -11.65
CA ASN A 99 -5.47 4.72 -11.57
C ASN A 99 -3.99 4.65 -11.98
N PRO A 100 -3.52 5.35 -13.04
CA PRO A 100 -2.09 5.42 -13.34
C PRO A 100 -1.25 6.05 -12.22
N ARG A 101 -1.77 7.04 -11.48
CA ARG A 101 -1.05 7.62 -10.35
C ARG A 101 -0.95 6.66 -9.18
N ILE A 102 -2.00 5.88 -8.91
CA ILE A 102 -1.97 4.78 -7.93
C ILE A 102 -0.87 3.78 -8.30
N ARG A 103 -0.83 3.34 -9.56
CA ARG A 103 0.21 2.41 -10.04
C ARG A 103 1.62 2.99 -9.82
N ASN A 104 1.85 4.24 -10.22
CA ASN A 104 3.14 4.89 -10.01
C ASN A 104 3.49 4.95 -8.51
N LYS A 105 2.52 5.22 -7.65
CA LYS A 105 2.76 5.27 -6.20
C LYS A 105 3.12 3.90 -5.62
N VAL A 106 2.46 2.84 -6.08
CA VAL A 106 2.80 1.46 -5.71
C VAL A 106 4.22 1.12 -6.16
N GLN A 107 4.64 1.54 -7.35
CA GLN A 107 6.01 1.37 -7.83
C GLN A 107 7.02 2.13 -6.95
N GLU A 108 6.79 3.42 -6.66
CA GLU A 108 7.65 4.22 -5.77
C GLU A 108 7.81 3.55 -4.39
N LEU A 109 6.74 2.98 -3.84
CA LEU A 109 6.78 2.25 -2.58
C LEU A 109 7.66 1.00 -2.67
N LEU A 110 7.50 0.19 -3.73
CA LEU A 110 8.34 -0.99 -3.97
C LEU A 110 9.83 -0.61 -4.05
N GLU A 111 10.16 0.41 -4.83
CA GLU A 111 11.54 0.93 -4.95
C GLU A 111 12.08 1.36 -3.58
N THR A 112 11.26 2.02 -2.78
CA THR A 112 11.62 2.45 -1.41
C THR A 112 11.90 1.27 -0.50
N TYR A 113 11.02 0.26 -0.44
CA TYR A 113 11.21 -0.90 0.43
C TYR A 113 12.42 -1.74 0.01
N PHE A 114 12.60 -1.96 -1.29
CA PHE A 114 13.76 -2.70 -1.79
C PHE A 114 15.07 -1.95 -1.50
N SER A 115 15.09 -0.62 -1.65
CA SER A 115 16.29 0.19 -1.42
C SER A 115 16.61 0.35 0.07
N LYS A 116 15.61 0.52 0.95
CA LYS A 116 15.80 0.62 2.41
C LYS A 116 16.60 -0.55 2.97
N ARG A 117 16.38 -1.76 2.44
CA ARG A 117 17.11 -2.97 2.86
C ARG A 117 18.63 -2.86 2.67
N HIS A 118 19.08 -2.08 1.69
CA HIS A 118 20.50 -1.91 1.38
C HIS A 118 21.19 -0.83 2.22
N LEU A 119 20.44 0.11 2.79
CA LEU A 119 20.95 1.22 3.60
C LEU A 119 21.01 0.90 5.10
N SER A 120 20.30 -0.14 5.56
CA SER A 120 20.26 -0.57 6.96
C SER A 120 21.33 -1.60 7.34
N ARG A 121 22.43 -1.69 6.57
CA ARG A 121 23.60 -2.54 6.83
C ARG A 121 24.83 -1.67 7.03
#